data_AF-A0A6M3K475-F1
#
_entry.id   AF-A0A6M3K475-F1
#
_cell.length_a   1.000
_cell.length_b   1.000
_cell.length_c   1.000
_cell.angle_alpha   90.00
_cell.angle_beta   90.00
_cell.angle_gamma   90.00
#
_symmetry.space_group_name_H-M   'P 1'
#
loop_
_entity.id
_entity.type
_entity.pdbx_description
1 polymer ?
#
loop_
_entity_poly.entity_id
_entity_poly.type
_entity_poly.pdbx_seq_one_letter_code
_entity_poly.pdbx_strand_id
1 'polypeptide(L)' 'MKIIDVTWSPIVNMIRVKCDCGNVFSFRIDRWKVRCYNCNKVENINKLRNNFVKDCKYDDCRS' A
#
# COMPACT_ATOMS: atom_id res chain seq x y z
N MET A 1 -0.64 7.68 8.59
CA MET A 1 0.70 7.13 8.22
C MET A 1 1.10 7.74 6.89
N LYS A 2 2.35 8.21 6.68
CA LYS A 2 2.76 8.69 5.35
C LYS A 2 3.40 7.53 4.59
N ILE A 3 2.88 7.26 3.40
CA ILE A 3 3.30 6.16 2.56
C ILE A 3 4.18 6.77 1.47
N ILE A 4 5.39 6.22 1.33
CA ILE A 4 6.36 6.71 0.33
C ILE A 4 6.36 5.85 -0.93
N ASP A 5 5.96 4.59 -0.83
CA ASP A 5 5.85 3.70 -1.97
C ASP A 5 4.81 2.61 -1.69
N VAL A 6 4.12 2.19 -2.75
CA VAL A 6 3.09 1.15 -2.73
C VAL A 6 3.25 0.32 -3.98
N THR A 7 3.24 -0.99 -3.84
CA THR A 7 3.21 -1.91 -4.98
C THR A 7 2.08 -2.90 -4.77
N TRP A 8 1.20 -3.04 -5.74
CA TRP A 8 0.12 -4.02 -5.69
C TRP A 8 0.41 -5.20 -6.60
N SER A 9 0.34 -6.41 -6.07
CA SER A 9 0.39 -7.64 -6.84
C SER A 9 -1.01 -8.27 -6.88
N PRO A 10 -1.75 -8.14 -8.00
CA PRO A 10 -3.10 -8.70 -8.13
C PRO A 10 -3.11 -10.23 -8.10
N ILE A 11 -2.04 -10.87 -8.59
CA ILE A 11 -1.89 -12.33 -8.66
C ILE A 11 -2.01 -12.99 -7.28
N VAL A 12 -1.38 -12.40 -6.26
CA VAL A 12 -1.36 -12.92 -4.89
C VAL A 12 -2.23 -12.11 -3.93
N ASN A 13 -3.01 -11.16 -4.46
CA ASN A 13 -3.88 -10.26 -3.69
C ASN A 13 -3.15 -9.52 -2.54
N MET A 14 -1.88 -9.16 -2.74
CA MET A 14 -1.05 -8.50 -1.74
C MET A 14 -0.65 -7.10 -2.17
N ILE A 15 -0.64 -6.19 -1.19
CA ILE A 15 -0.08 -4.86 -1.31
C ILE A 15 1.20 -4.78 -0.48
N ARG A 16 2.30 -4.43 -1.12
CA ARG A 16 3.55 -4.07 -0.46
C ARG A 16 3.53 -2.57 -0.23
N VAL A 17 3.88 -2.16 0.97
CA VAL A 17 3.80 -0.77 1.41
C VAL A 17 5.12 -0.39 2.07
N LYS A 18 5.66 0.75 1.68
CA LYS A 18 6.82 1.38 2.31
C LYS A 18 6.36 2.62 3.08
N CYS A 19 6.56 2.58 4.39
CA CYS A 19 6.25 3.69 5.28
C CYS A 19 7.39 4.71 5.28
N ASP A 20 7.07 5.98 5.53
CA ASP A 20 8.04 7.06 5.78
C ASP A 20 9.06 6.74 6.90
N CYS A 21 8.69 5.90 7.87
CA CYS A 21 9.59 5.42 8.92
C CYS A 21 10.61 4.36 8.45
N GLY A 22 10.74 4.15 7.13
CA GLY A 22 11.67 3.20 6.52
C GLY A 22 11.21 1.74 6.53
N ASN A 23 10.09 1.41 7.20
CA ASN A 23 9.61 0.03 7.28
C ASN A 23 8.91 -0.39 5.98
N VAL A 24 9.20 -1.60 5.52
CA VAL A 24 8.58 -2.22 4.33
C VAL A 24 7.84 -3.46 4.77
N PHE A 25 6.57 -3.56 4.40
CA PHE A 25 5.74 -4.68 4.80
C PHE A 25 4.69 -4.99 3.74
N SER A 26 4.14 -6.20 3.80
CA SER A 26 3.11 -6.67 2.88
C SER A 26 1.85 -7.02 3.64
N PHE A 27 0.71 -6.67 3.06
CA PHE A 27 -0.61 -6.99 3.59
C PHE A 27 -1.51 -7.51 2.48
N ARG A 28 -2.50 -8.30 2.87
CA ARG A 28 -3.57 -8.69 1.94
C ARG A 28 -4.52 -7.53 1.69
N ILE A 29 -4.95 -7.32 0.45
CA ILE A 29 -5.80 -6.18 0.09
C ILE A 29 -7.24 -6.33 0.61
N ASP A 30 -7.67 -7.55 0.95
CA ASP A 30 -8.99 -7.81 1.54
C ASP A 30 -9.13 -7.30 2.99
N ARG A 31 -8.05 -6.80 3.60
CA ARG A 31 -8.08 -6.21 4.95
C ARG A 31 -8.46 -4.73 4.92
N TRP A 32 -9.17 -4.28 5.96
CA TRP A 32 -9.71 -2.91 5.99
C TRP A 32 -8.69 -1.86 6.46
N LYS A 33 -7.71 -2.28 7.26
CA LYS A 33 -6.70 -1.40 7.88
C LYS A 33 -5.30 -2.00 7.75
N VAL A 34 -4.34 -1.12 7.52
CA VAL A 34 -2.91 -1.42 7.44
C VAL A 34 -2.21 -0.77 8.62
N ARG A 35 -1.44 -1.54 9.39
CA ARG A 35 -0.65 -1.04 10.52
C ARG A 35 0.83 -1.22 10.23
N CYS A 36 1.61 -0.15 10.38
CA CYS A 36 3.06 -0.28 10.38
C CYS A 36 3.52 -0.76 11.78
N TYR A 37 4.23 -1.88 11.86
CA TYR A 37 4.74 -2.41 13.13
C TYR A 37 5.86 -1.56 13.76
N ASN A 38 6.57 -0.76 12.97
CA ASN A 38 7.65 0.10 13.47
C ASN A 38 7.11 1.38 14.12
N CYS A 39 6.33 2.18 13.38
CA CYS A 39 5.81 3.45 13.90
C CYS A 39 4.43 3.31 14.58
N ASN A 40 3.86 2.09 14.63
CA ASN A 40 2.53 1.77 15.16
C ASN A 40 1.35 2.58 14.58
N LYS A 41 1.59 3.34 13.51
CA LYS A 41 0.55 4.10 12.81
C LYS A 41 -0.34 3.17 11.99
N VAL A 42 -1.63 3.50 11.94
CA VAL A 42 -2.65 2.76 11.19
C VAL A 42 -3.16 3.65 10.05
N GLU A 43 -3.44 3.05 8.90
CA GLU A 43 -4.07 3.73 7.77
C GLU A 43 -5.16 2.84 7.14
N ASN A 44 -6.12 3.47 6.48
CA ASN A 44 -7.18 2.76 5.79
C ASN A 44 -6.70 2.29 4.40
N ILE A 45 -6.88 1.00 4.09
CA ILE A 45 -6.39 0.44 2.83
C ILE A 45 -7.05 1.10 1.61
N ASN A 46 -8.33 1.52 1.73
CA ASN A 46 -9.05 2.16 0.63
C ASN A 46 -8.43 3.50 0.27
N LYS A 47 -7.93 4.25 1.26
CA LYS A 47 -7.16 5.47 0.99
C LYS A 47 -5.86 5.16 0.26
N LEU A 48 -5.17 4.08 0.64
CA LEU A 48 -3.93 3.65 -0.02
C LEU A 48 -4.17 3.22 -1.47
N ARG A 49 -5.23 2.44 -1.70
CA ARG A 49 -5.64 2.02 -3.03
C ARG A 49 -6.04 3.23 -3.88
N ASN A 50 -6.85 4.14 -3.35
CA ASN A 50 -7.28 5.33 -4.09
C ASN A 50 -6.12 6.27 -4.39
N ASN A 51 -5.15 6.42 -3.48
CA ASN A 51 -3.94 7.20 -3.74
C ASN A 51 -3.07 6.51 -4.80
N PHE A 52 -2.86 5.20 -4.69
CA PHE A 52 -2.13 4.43 -5.70
C PHE A 52 -2.80 4.51 -7.07
N VAL A 53 -4.13 4.40 -7.16
CA VAL A 53 -4.87 4.54 -8.44
C VAL A 53 -4.81 5.97 -8.97
N LYS A 54 -4.71 6.99 -8.11
CA LYS A 54 -4.54 8.39 -8.55
C LYS A 54 -3.12 8.67 -9.05
N ASP A 55 -2.12 8.09 -8.41
CA ASP A 55 -0.71 8.25 -8.77
C ASP A 55 -0.32 7.37 -9.97
N CYS A 56 -0.91 6.18 -10.10
CA CYS A 56 -0.89 5.38 -11.31
C CYS A 56 -1.80 5.99 -12.36
N LYS A 57 -1.30 6.99 -13.07
CA LYS A 57 -1.81 7.35 -14.39
C LYS A 57 -1.62 6.16 -15.34
N TYR A 58 -2.62 5.29 -15.35
CA TYR A 58 -3.15 4.44 -16.42
C TYR A 58 -2.25 3.57 -17.33
N ASP A 59 -0.92 3.71 -17.38
CA ASP A 59 -0.09 2.99 -18.37
C ASP A 59 0.88 1.94 -17.78
N ASP A 60 1.30 2.04 -16.51
CA ASP A 60 2.35 1.14 -15.95
C ASP A 60 1.84 -0.07 -15.14
N CYS A 61 0.53 -0.30 -15.07
CA CYS A 61 -0.05 -1.43 -14.31
C CYS A 61 -0.14 -2.76 -15.11
N ARG A 62 0.49 -2.84 -16.28
CA ARG A 62 0.64 -4.06 -17.09
C ARG A 62 2.13 -4.31 -17.35
N SER A 63 2.79 -5.03 -16.45
CA SER A 63 4.04 -5.73 -16.73
C SER A 63 4.06 -7.04 -15.94
#